data_AF-A0A229UKP8-F1
#
_entry.id   AF-A0A229UKP8-F1
#
_cell.length_a   1.000
_cell.length_b   1.000
_cell.length_c   1.000
_cell.angle_alpha   90.00
_cell.angle_beta   90.00
_cell.angle_gamma   90.00
#
_symmetry.space_group_name_H-M   'P 1'
#
loop_
_entity.id
_entity.type
_entity.pdbx_description
1 polymer ?
#
loop_
_entity_poly.entity_id
_entity_poly.type
_entity_poly.pdbx_seq_one_letter_code
_entity_poly.pdbx_strand_id
1 'polypeptide(L)'
;MAYWKEIRGILPPQTIRQFKGVYNSEDSGFSTPEGFAQDIRNISSQSYPALSLKPGHSLLGSNLGGRVTGLLKWQETELHAIANGVWSKWTGIAWSSVATGLSTSADCSFANFKGNLSAINLIMANGVDAPRRYDGTTVQVLAGAPTTGNFVEQHDNRLYMATGNTISYSALSKADDWSTPKDAGQIVLETNNGQSIIGLRGGNQHLTVFKKSSIHELFGTGPNNYRLIEVANDIGAFSNKAIINAAGVLYFISNRIYQYNGGSRPDFEFSKPVQNYISGINPNATDKCVAGTNGRNVYFGIPYGTATECNLILEYDTQQGAWYVWDNIPVTQFIKQGYSAWFSGDTNGNVFMMGTGSTDNGTATHWAWISPPYGAETLARRTNWYNMYLIVDLPPGSSLNVSLNRSANDDTQWYLVKSITPQNGIQNARIIIPLATVALSNFVRVKLDGFGPFKLYEFNRQMREMPIK
;
A
#
# COMPACT_ATOMS: atom_id res chain seq x y z
N MET A 1 -25.02 -8.40 60.04
CA MET A 1 -24.75 -8.16 58.61
C MET A 1 -23.26 -8.33 58.39
N ALA A 2 -22.84 -9.45 57.80
CA ALA A 2 -21.44 -9.61 57.39
C ALA A 2 -21.20 -8.63 56.24
N TYR A 3 -20.40 -7.60 56.49
CA TYR A 3 -19.91 -6.71 55.44
C TYR A 3 -19.15 -7.57 54.44
N TRP A 4 -19.66 -7.65 53.21
CA TRP A 4 -18.93 -8.22 52.08
C TRP A 4 -17.61 -7.45 51.97
N LYS A 5 -16.51 -8.08 52.38
CA LYS A 5 -15.17 -7.49 52.20
C LYS A 5 -14.98 -7.24 50.71
N GLU A 6 -14.76 -5.99 50.34
CA GLU A 6 -14.41 -5.64 48.96
C GLU A 6 -13.22 -6.49 48.53
N ILE A 7 -13.36 -7.13 47.37
CA ILE A 7 -12.31 -7.97 46.81
C ILE A 7 -11.14 -7.06 46.43
N ARG A 8 -10.09 -7.07 47.25
CA ARG A 8 -8.88 -6.25 47.02
C ARG A 8 -8.18 -6.64 45.71
N GLY A 9 -7.69 -5.63 45.00
CA GLY A 9 -6.87 -5.76 43.80
C GLY A 9 -7.61 -5.73 42.46
N ILE A 10 -8.91 -5.42 42.44
CA ILE A 10 -9.65 -5.15 41.18
C ILE A 10 -9.23 -3.78 40.67
N LEU A 11 -8.77 -3.74 39.43
CA LEU A 11 -8.44 -2.50 38.74
C LEU A 11 -9.68 -1.90 38.07
N PRO A 12 -9.70 -0.57 37.84
CA PRO A 12 -10.75 0.05 37.06
C PRO A 12 -10.79 -0.55 35.64
N PRO A 13 -11.97 -0.58 34.99
CA PRO A 13 -12.09 -1.10 33.64
C PRO A 13 -11.26 -0.25 32.67
N GLN A 14 -10.39 -0.91 31.91
CA GLN A 14 -9.63 -0.30 30.83
C GLN A 14 -10.46 -0.40 29.55
N THR A 15 -10.70 0.75 28.91
CA THR A 15 -11.60 0.84 27.76
C THR A 15 -10.85 1.43 26.58
N ILE A 16 -10.84 0.71 25.46
CA ILE A 16 -10.34 1.18 24.18
C ILE A 16 -11.53 1.62 23.34
N ARG A 17 -11.54 2.90 22.96
CA ARG A 17 -12.51 3.51 22.04
C ARG A 17 -11.87 4.13 20.80
N GLN A 18 -10.54 4.28 20.83
CA GLN A 18 -9.75 4.77 19.72
C GLN A 18 -8.87 3.63 19.24
N PHE A 19 -9.34 2.96 18.20
CA PHE A 19 -8.55 1.93 17.56
C PHE A 19 -7.71 2.55 16.47
N LYS A 20 -6.41 2.27 16.54
CA LYS A 20 -5.43 2.64 15.53
C LYS A 20 -5.08 1.40 14.71
N GLY A 21 -4.11 1.57 13.83
CA GLY A 21 -3.61 0.51 12.97
C GLY A 21 -2.77 -0.55 13.67
N VAL A 22 -1.93 -1.22 12.89
CA VAL A 22 -0.99 -2.24 13.36
C VAL A 22 0.28 -1.61 13.89
N TYR A 23 0.86 -2.24 14.91
CA TYR A 23 2.22 -2.01 15.36
C TYR A 23 2.91 -3.36 15.57
N ASN A 24 3.60 -3.83 14.54
CA ASN A 24 4.30 -5.11 14.46
C ASN A 24 5.78 -4.86 14.12
N SER A 25 6.49 -4.23 15.06
CA SER A 25 7.88 -3.78 14.88
C SER A 25 8.92 -4.86 15.23
N GLU A 26 8.66 -6.14 14.90
CA GLU A 26 9.54 -7.30 15.21
C GLU A 26 9.66 -7.66 16.72
N ASP A 27 8.90 -7.00 17.59
CA ASP A 27 8.79 -7.33 19.02
C ASP A 27 7.57 -8.24 19.29
N SER A 28 7.64 -8.99 20.38
CA SER A 28 6.58 -9.76 21.05
C SER A 28 5.29 -8.98 21.40
N GLY A 29 5.20 -7.71 21.03
CA GLY A 29 4.01 -6.88 21.15
C GLY A 29 3.84 -6.21 22.52
N PHE A 30 4.74 -6.42 23.49
CA PHE A 30 4.67 -5.76 24.81
C PHE A 30 4.94 -4.25 24.75
N SER A 31 5.73 -3.80 23.77
CA SER A 31 5.98 -2.37 23.53
C SER A 31 4.88 -1.68 22.70
N THR A 32 3.83 -2.41 22.30
CA THR A 32 2.74 -1.88 21.49
C THR A 32 1.96 -0.79 22.24
N PRO A 33 1.86 0.44 21.72
CA PRO A 33 1.09 1.49 22.36
C PRO A 33 -0.40 1.15 22.44
N GLU A 34 -1.11 1.71 23.42
CA GLU A 34 -2.55 1.48 23.55
C GLU A 34 -3.33 1.94 22.30
N GLY A 35 -4.34 1.14 21.92
CA GLY A 35 -5.14 1.37 20.73
C GLY A 35 -4.56 0.76 19.45
N PHE A 36 -3.28 0.41 19.40
CA PHE A 36 -2.70 -0.36 18.30
C PHE A 36 -2.96 -1.86 18.46
N ALA A 37 -2.99 -2.56 17.33
CA ALA A 37 -3.09 -4.00 17.24
C ALA A 37 -1.72 -4.65 17.02
N GLN A 38 -1.56 -5.89 17.49
CA GLN A 38 -0.37 -6.69 17.17
C GLN A 38 -0.39 -7.16 15.70
N ASP A 39 -1.55 -7.56 15.21
CA ASP A 39 -1.79 -7.86 13.79
C ASP A 39 -3.23 -7.48 13.42
N ILE A 40 -3.43 -7.06 12.17
CA ILE A 40 -4.74 -6.79 11.57
C ILE A 40 -4.74 -7.29 10.15
N ARG A 41 -5.88 -7.78 9.67
CA ARG A 41 -6.07 -8.22 8.29
C ARG A 41 -7.39 -7.69 7.78
N ASN A 42 -7.35 -7.06 6.61
CA ASN A 42 -8.50 -6.55 5.87
C ASN A 42 -9.37 -5.55 6.66
N ILE A 43 -8.73 -4.70 7.45
CA ILE A 43 -9.33 -3.60 8.21
C ILE A 43 -8.76 -2.28 7.67
N SER A 44 -9.52 -1.18 7.74
CA SER A 44 -9.07 0.13 7.25
C SER A 44 -9.55 1.27 8.16
N SER A 45 -8.97 2.46 8.02
CA SER A 45 -9.23 3.66 8.82
C SER A 45 -10.54 4.40 8.50
N GLN A 46 -11.39 3.86 7.60
CA GLN A 46 -12.55 4.57 7.08
C GLN A 46 -13.56 5.03 8.15
N SER A 47 -13.77 4.23 9.19
CA SER A 47 -14.72 4.52 10.27
C SER A 47 -14.03 4.99 11.56
N TYR A 48 -12.79 5.48 11.49
CA TYR A 48 -12.06 5.95 12.66
C TYR A 48 -12.91 6.94 13.49
N PRO A 49 -12.99 6.78 14.83
CA PRO A 49 -12.13 5.97 15.71
C PRO A 49 -12.50 4.48 15.85
N ALA A 50 -13.59 4.02 15.21
CA ALA A 50 -14.02 2.63 15.22
C ALA A 50 -13.22 1.77 14.22
N LEU A 51 -13.00 0.49 14.53
CA LEU A 51 -12.47 -0.46 13.54
C LEU A 51 -13.58 -0.84 12.56
N SER A 52 -13.25 -0.86 11.28
CA SER A 52 -14.16 -1.33 10.23
C SER A 52 -13.43 -2.14 9.18
N LEU A 53 -14.18 -3.01 8.51
CA LEU A 53 -13.71 -3.72 7.31
C LEU A 53 -13.09 -2.73 6.30
N LYS A 54 -12.03 -3.16 5.63
CA LYS A 54 -11.54 -2.44 4.45
C LYS A 54 -12.65 -2.31 3.40
N PRO A 55 -12.63 -1.27 2.57
CA PRO A 55 -13.53 -1.24 1.43
C PRO A 55 -13.19 -2.38 0.43
N GLY A 56 -14.22 -2.85 -0.26
CA GLY A 56 -14.10 -3.90 -1.26
C GLY A 56 -13.53 -3.41 -2.59
N HIS A 57 -13.58 -4.28 -3.58
CA HIS A 57 -13.25 -3.97 -4.96
C HIS A 57 -14.18 -4.72 -5.93
N SER A 58 -14.35 -4.17 -7.12
CA SER A 58 -15.21 -4.75 -8.17
C SER A 58 -14.49 -4.74 -9.51
N LEU A 59 -14.74 -5.78 -10.33
CA LEU A 59 -14.16 -5.87 -11.67
C LEU A 59 -14.68 -4.72 -12.54
N LEU A 60 -13.76 -4.02 -13.21
CA LEU A 60 -14.06 -2.98 -14.17
C LEU A 60 -14.13 -3.57 -15.58
N GLY A 61 -15.35 -3.65 -16.13
CA GLY A 61 -15.58 -4.19 -17.45
C GLY A 61 -15.26 -5.69 -17.54
N SER A 62 -14.81 -6.13 -18.72
CA SER A 62 -14.37 -7.50 -18.95
C SER A 62 -12.87 -7.68 -18.66
N ASN A 63 -12.48 -8.92 -18.36
CA ASN A 63 -11.07 -9.32 -18.30
C ASN A 63 -10.36 -9.03 -19.64
N LEU A 64 -9.16 -8.44 -19.57
CA LEU A 64 -8.33 -8.08 -20.72
C LEU A 64 -7.39 -9.21 -21.18
N GLY A 65 -7.28 -10.27 -20.40
CA GLY A 65 -6.35 -11.38 -20.59
C GLY A 65 -4.92 -11.04 -20.20
N GLY A 66 -4.23 -12.01 -19.59
CA GLY A 66 -2.82 -11.91 -19.24
C GLY A 66 -2.49 -10.82 -18.21
N ARG A 67 -1.23 -10.73 -17.79
CA ARG A 67 -0.82 -9.77 -16.76
C ARG A 67 -1.05 -8.33 -17.19
N VAL A 68 -1.65 -7.52 -16.31
CA VAL A 68 -1.71 -6.06 -16.51
C VAL A 68 -0.31 -5.47 -16.28
N THR A 69 0.34 -5.02 -17.35
CA THR A 69 1.69 -4.47 -17.34
C THR A 69 1.72 -2.94 -17.26
N GLY A 70 0.59 -2.29 -17.52
CA GLY A 70 0.47 -0.84 -17.41
C GLY A 70 -0.96 -0.42 -17.09
N LEU A 71 -1.10 0.54 -16.18
CA LEU A 71 -2.37 1.17 -15.84
C LEU A 71 -2.13 2.66 -15.71
N LEU A 72 -2.97 3.48 -16.35
CA LEU A 72 -2.65 4.90 -16.54
C LEU A 72 -3.91 5.74 -16.71
N LYS A 73 -3.72 7.05 -16.61
CA LYS A 73 -4.74 8.04 -16.92
C LYS A 73 -4.24 9.07 -17.93
N TRP A 74 -5.12 9.46 -18.83
CA TRP A 74 -4.92 10.59 -19.74
C TRP A 74 -5.85 11.74 -19.32
N GLN A 75 -5.28 12.94 -19.19
CA GLN A 75 -5.99 14.18 -18.81
C GLN A 75 -6.84 14.10 -17.53
N GLU A 76 -6.53 13.19 -16.59
CA GLU A 76 -7.36 12.88 -15.42
C GLU A 76 -8.76 12.31 -15.73
N THR A 77 -9.12 12.12 -17.00
CA THR A 77 -10.49 11.78 -17.43
C THR A 77 -10.61 10.41 -18.08
N GLU A 78 -9.56 9.91 -18.75
CA GLU A 78 -9.60 8.64 -19.46
C GLU A 78 -8.66 7.61 -18.81
N LEU A 79 -9.19 6.42 -18.51
CA LEU A 79 -8.42 5.29 -17.99
C LEU A 79 -7.94 4.42 -19.14
N HIS A 80 -6.67 4.02 -19.13
CA HIS A 80 -6.17 3.00 -20.04
C HIS A 80 -5.44 1.89 -19.27
N ALA A 81 -5.42 0.72 -19.89
CA ALA A 81 -4.73 -0.45 -19.40
C ALA A 81 -3.95 -1.10 -20.55
N ILE A 82 -2.80 -1.70 -20.22
CA ILE A 82 -2.03 -2.55 -21.12
C ILE A 82 -1.98 -3.94 -20.48
N ALA A 83 -2.49 -4.93 -21.21
CA ALA A 83 -2.48 -6.33 -20.83
C ALA A 83 -2.39 -7.20 -22.09
N ASN A 84 -1.73 -8.35 -21.99
CA ASN A 84 -1.53 -9.29 -23.11
C ASN A 84 -1.06 -8.62 -24.42
N GLY A 85 -0.19 -7.62 -24.33
CA GLY A 85 0.36 -6.90 -25.48
C GLY A 85 -0.63 -5.97 -26.20
N VAL A 86 -1.79 -5.72 -25.61
CA VAL A 86 -2.83 -4.83 -26.14
C VAL A 86 -3.00 -3.62 -25.22
N TRP A 87 -2.90 -2.43 -25.81
CA TRP A 87 -3.29 -1.19 -25.14
C TRP A 87 -4.78 -0.96 -25.36
N SER A 88 -5.54 -0.89 -24.27
CA SER A 88 -6.98 -0.65 -24.27
C SER A 88 -7.35 0.62 -23.50
N LYS A 89 -8.34 1.35 -23.99
CA LYS A 89 -8.99 2.50 -23.34
C LYS A 89 -10.33 2.07 -22.76
N TRP A 90 -10.65 2.58 -21.57
CA TRP A 90 -11.98 2.44 -20.98
C TRP A 90 -12.94 3.46 -21.58
N THR A 91 -14.06 2.99 -22.14
CA THR A 91 -15.10 3.84 -22.77
C THR A 91 -16.18 4.31 -21.81
N GLY A 92 -16.12 3.89 -20.54
CA GLY A 92 -17.22 4.02 -19.58
C GLY A 92 -18.09 2.76 -19.47
N ILE A 93 -18.10 1.92 -20.52
CA ILE A 93 -18.93 0.70 -20.59
C ILE A 93 -18.09 -0.54 -20.89
N ALA A 94 -17.10 -0.42 -21.77
CA ALA A 94 -16.24 -1.53 -22.19
C ALA A 94 -14.79 -1.08 -22.45
N TRP A 95 -13.88 -2.05 -22.47
CA TRP A 95 -12.51 -1.86 -22.94
C TRP A 95 -12.47 -1.88 -24.47
N SER A 96 -11.81 -0.88 -25.06
CA SER A 96 -11.62 -0.76 -26.50
C SER A 96 -10.13 -0.70 -26.84
N SER A 97 -9.67 -1.57 -27.74
CA SER A 97 -8.26 -1.62 -28.15
C SER A 97 -7.88 -0.37 -28.96
N VAL A 98 -6.75 0.24 -28.61
CA VAL A 98 -6.15 1.39 -29.31
C VAL A 98 -4.79 1.06 -29.93
N ALA A 99 -4.12 0.01 -29.46
CA ALA A 99 -2.90 -0.53 -30.06
C ALA A 99 -2.69 -2.00 -29.70
N THR A 100 -1.94 -2.71 -30.52
CA THR A 100 -1.55 -4.12 -30.33
C THR A 100 -0.06 -4.33 -30.63
N GLY A 101 0.45 -5.51 -30.33
CA GLY A 101 1.84 -5.88 -30.64
C GLY A 101 2.87 -5.31 -29.66
N LEU A 102 2.45 -5.00 -28.44
CA LEU A 102 3.34 -4.63 -27.33
C LEU A 102 3.84 -5.87 -26.60
N SER A 103 4.94 -5.73 -25.87
CA SER A 103 5.47 -6.77 -24.99
C SER A 103 4.45 -7.19 -23.92
N THR A 104 4.34 -8.50 -23.70
CA THR A 104 3.45 -9.10 -22.70
C THR A 104 4.09 -9.19 -21.31
N SER A 105 5.40 -8.95 -21.19
CA SER A 105 6.17 -9.11 -19.96
C SER A 105 6.77 -7.81 -19.42
N ALA A 106 7.00 -6.82 -20.28
CA ALA A 106 7.60 -5.55 -19.89
C ALA A 106 6.57 -4.62 -19.22
N ASP A 107 6.85 -4.23 -17.98
CA ASP A 107 6.06 -3.21 -17.27
C ASP A 107 6.24 -1.84 -17.93
N CYS A 108 5.14 -1.11 -18.09
CA CYS A 108 5.15 0.17 -18.80
C CYS A 108 5.22 1.36 -17.83
N SER A 109 6.03 2.36 -18.16
CA SER A 109 6.08 3.68 -17.55
C SER A 109 5.36 4.69 -18.44
N PHE A 110 4.71 5.69 -17.83
CA PHE A 110 3.90 6.66 -18.56
C PHE A 110 4.12 8.09 -18.07
N ALA A 111 3.99 9.05 -18.98
CA ALA A 111 4.00 10.47 -18.67
C ALA A 111 3.00 11.23 -19.56
N ASN A 112 2.22 12.15 -18.97
CA ASN A 112 1.38 13.07 -19.73
C ASN A 112 2.22 14.28 -20.15
N PHE A 113 2.17 14.65 -21.43
CA PHE A 113 2.98 15.74 -21.98
C PHE A 113 2.25 16.48 -23.10
N LYS A 114 2.09 17.80 -22.95
CA LYS A 114 1.56 18.68 -24.01
C LYS A 114 2.69 19.27 -24.84
N GLY A 115 3.59 20.03 -24.22
CA GLY A 115 4.63 20.78 -24.93
C GLY A 115 4.06 21.60 -26.09
N ASN A 116 4.72 21.51 -27.24
CA ASN A 116 4.39 22.14 -28.52
C ASN A 116 3.50 21.25 -29.40
N LEU A 117 2.88 20.22 -28.82
CA LEU A 117 1.94 19.36 -29.53
C LEU A 117 0.54 19.99 -29.50
N SER A 118 -0.30 19.64 -30.47
CA SER A 118 -1.66 20.19 -30.60
C SER A 118 -2.57 19.88 -29.41
N ALA A 119 -2.35 18.73 -28.77
CA ALA A 119 -3.08 18.26 -27.60
C ALA A 119 -2.13 17.61 -26.59
N ILE A 120 -2.63 17.34 -25.37
CA ILE A 120 -1.89 16.54 -24.38
C ILE A 120 -1.73 15.14 -24.96
N ASN A 121 -0.49 14.68 -25.10
CA ASN A 121 -0.17 13.31 -25.45
C ASN A 121 0.16 12.51 -24.21
N LEU A 122 -0.13 11.22 -24.26
CA LEU A 122 0.31 10.26 -23.26
C LEU A 122 1.47 9.46 -23.83
N ILE A 123 2.63 9.55 -23.19
CA ILE A 123 3.86 8.89 -23.60
C ILE A 123 4.01 7.59 -22.81
N MET A 124 4.39 6.52 -23.50
CA MET A 124 4.62 5.18 -22.95
C MET A 124 6.04 4.73 -23.28
N ALA A 125 6.70 4.12 -22.30
CA ALA A 125 8.02 3.51 -22.42
C ALA A 125 8.06 2.22 -21.59
N ASN A 126 8.73 1.17 -22.05
CA ASN A 126 8.83 -0.11 -21.32
C ASN A 126 10.18 -0.83 -21.51
N GLY A 127 11.14 -0.18 -22.17
CA GLY A 127 12.51 -0.68 -22.36
C GLY A 127 12.66 -1.75 -23.44
N VAL A 128 11.56 -2.22 -24.04
CA VAL A 128 11.55 -3.27 -25.07
C VAL A 128 10.96 -2.75 -26.37
N ASP A 129 9.77 -2.16 -26.29
CA ASP A 129 9.08 -1.57 -27.42
C ASP A 129 9.54 -0.13 -27.64
N ALA A 130 9.56 0.30 -28.90
CA ALA A 130 9.78 1.70 -29.24
C ALA A 130 8.76 2.58 -28.52
N PRO A 131 9.18 3.69 -27.85
CA PRO A 131 8.28 4.53 -27.09
C PRO A 131 7.07 4.97 -27.91
N ARG A 132 5.88 4.91 -27.31
CA ARG A 132 4.62 5.20 -27.98
C ARG A 132 4.03 6.49 -27.43
N ARG A 133 3.29 7.22 -28.27
CA ARG A 133 2.46 8.35 -27.86
C ARG A 133 1.02 8.13 -28.29
N TYR A 134 0.08 8.42 -27.40
CA TYR A 134 -1.35 8.48 -27.69
C TYR A 134 -1.81 9.94 -27.71
N ASP A 135 -2.50 10.35 -28.76
CA ASP A 135 -2.92 11.74 -29.02
C ASP A 135 -4.40 12.03 -28.75
N GLY A 136 -5.11 11.08 -28.14
CA GLY A 136 -6.55 11.15 -27.96
C GLY A 136 -7.34 10.38 -29.02
N THR A 137 -6.70 9.98 -30.12
CA THR A 137 -7.33 9.17 -31.17
C THR A 137 -6.51 7.93 -31.52
N THR A 138 -5.20 8.09 -31.75
CA THR A 138 -4.32 7.02 -32.25
C THR A 138 -3.07 6.87 -31.40
N VAL A 139 -2.53 5.65 -31.39
CA VAL A 139 -1.22 5.36 -30.81
C VAL A 139 -0.18 5.27 -31.92
N GLN A 140 0.90 6.04 -31.80
CA GLN A 140 1.99 6.08 -32.78
C GLN A 140 3.36 6.04 -32.10
N VAL A 141 4.41 5.75 -32.84
CA VAL A 141 5.79 5.79 -32.31
C VAL A 141 6.19 7.24 -32.02
N LEU A 142 6.81 7.48 -30.88
CA LEU A 142 7.42 8.77 -30.55
C LEU A 142 8.74 8.91 -31.32
N ALA A 143 8.76 9.81 -32.30
CA ALA A 143 9.95 10.06 -33.11
C ALA A 143 11.12 10.61 -32.27
N GLY A 144 12.35 10.27 -32.66
CA GLY A 144 13.59 10.78 -32.04
C GLY A 144 13.91 10.23 -30.65
N ALA A 145 12.93 9.68 -29.93
CA ALA A 145 13.14 9.13 -28.59
C ALA A 145 14.03 7.87 -28.60
N PRO A 146 14.79 7.60 -27.52
CA PRO A 146 15.54 6.36 -27.36
C PRO A 146 14.65 5.12 -27.56
N THR A 147 15.03 4.24 -28.49
CA THR A 147 14.21 3.08 -28.88
C THR A 147 14.03 2.06 -27.75
N THR A 148 14.96 2.01 -26.79
CA THR A 148 14.93 1.14 -25.61
C THR A 148 14.76 1.94 -24.31
N GLY A 149 14.04 3.07 -24.39
CA GLY A 149 13.64 3.85 -23.21
C GLY A 149 12.79 3.04 -22.24
N ASN A 150 13.21 2.94 -20.98
CA ASN A 150 12.53 2.13 -19.97
C ASN A 150 11.55 2.96 -19.12
N PHE A 151 12.06 4.03 -18.52
CA PHE A 151 11.25 4.90 -17.66
C PHE A 151 11.12 6.26 -18.30
N VAL A 152 9.89 6.73 -18.46
CA VAL A 152 9.58 8.07 -18.96
C VAL A 152 8.93 8.88 -17.86
N GLU A 153 9.35 10.13 -17.74
CA GLU A 153 8.83 11.08 -16.76
C GLU A 153 8.86 12.50 -17.34
N GLN A 154 7.91 13.34 -16.90
CA GLN A 154 7.86 14.74 -17.31
C GLN A 154 8.35 15.63 -16.17
N HIS A 155 9.22 16.58 -16.50
CA HIS A 155 9.67 17.60 -15.56
C HIS A 155 10.03 18.88 -16.32
N ASP A 156 9.66 20.05 -15.79
CA ASP A 156 9.96 21.38 -16.37
C ASP A 156 9.76 21.48 -17.89
N ASN A 157 8.62 20.95 -18.35
CA ASN A 157 8.20 20.97 -19.76
C ASN A 157 9.19 20.29 -20.72
N ARG A 158 9.91 19.28 -20.21
CA ARG A 158 10.72 18.32 -20.97
C ARG A 158 10.30 16.90 -20.63
N LEU A 159 10.59 15.99 -21.55
CA LEU A 159 10.53 14.56 -21.29
C LEU A 159 11.91 14.04 -20.93
N TYR A 160 11.97 13.23 -19.88
CA TYR A 160 13.16 12.51 -19.47
C TYR A 160 12.91 11.02 -19.68
N MET A 161 13.92 10.32 -20.19
CA MET A 161 13.85 8.89 -20.44
C MET A 161 15.13 8.20 -19.99
N ALA A 162 14.99 7.17 -19.15
CA ALA A 162 16.12 6.38 -18.68
C ALA A 162 16.30 5.11 -19.50
N THR A 163 17.55 4.86 -19.90
CA THR A 163 18.00 3.61 -20.54
C THR A 163 19.33 3.21 -19.92
N GLY A 164 19.36 2.08 -19.20
CA GLY A 164 20.56 1.64 -18.48
C GLY A 164 21.01 2.68 -17.44
N ASN A 165 22.19 3.29 -17.66
CA ASN A 165 22.77 4.32 -16.79
C ASN A 165 22.57 5.75 -17.32
N THR A 166 21.90 5.90 -18.46
CA THR A 166 21.80 7.18 -19.18
C THR A 166 20.39 7.75 -19.05
N ILE A 167 20.30 9.01 -18.67
CA ILE A 167 19.08 9.82 -18.74
C ILE A 167 19.16 10.64 -20.02
N SER A 168 18.32 10.33 -20.99
CA SER A 168 18.11 11.19 -22.16
C SER A 168 17.04 12.22 -21.83
N TYR A 169 17.15 13.43 -22.36
CA TYR A 169 16.13 14.46 -22.22
C TYR A 169 15.80 15.11 -23.57
N SER A 170 14.51 15.40 -23.77
CA SER A 170 14.02 16.07 -24.96
C SER A 170 14.35 17.58 -24.93
N ALA A 171 14.32 18.21 -26.10
CA ALA A 171 14.33 19.65 -26.27
C ALA A 171 13.13 20.31 -25.57
N LEU A 172 13.24 21.60 -25.26
CA LEU A 172 12.22 22.30 -24.46
C LEU A 172 10.88 22.30 -25.19
N SER A 173 9.82 21.82 -24.52
CA SER A 173 8.48 21.70 -25.08
C SER A 173 8.37 20.78 -26.32
N LYS A 174 9.41 20.09 -26.77
CA LYS A 174 9.37 19.26 -27.98
C LYS A 174 9.54 17.80 -27.61
N ALA A 175 8.47 17.02 -27.71
CA ALA A 175 8.48 15.61 -27.33
C ALA A 175 9.27 14.72 -28.31
N ASP A 176 9.42 15.17 -29.55
CA ASP A 176 9.98 14.47 -30.70
C ASP A 176 11.43 14.84 -31.03
N ASP A 177 11.99 15.81 -30.32
CA ASP A 177 13.35 16.29 -30.54
C ASP A 177 14.26 15.92 -29.35
N TRP A 178 15.17 14.98 -29.61
CA TRP A 178 16.11 14.43 -28.63
C TRP A 178 17.58 14.65 -29.05
N SER A 179 17.82 15.43 -30.11
CA SER A 179 19.14 15.58 -30.72
C SER A 179 19.60 17.02 -30.90
N THR A 180 18.72 18.02 -30.78
CA THR A 180 19.10 19.42 -30.95
C THR A 180 20.23 19.82 -30.01
N PRO A 181 21.40 20.25 -30.53
CA PRO A 181 22.55 20.61 -29.70
C PRO A 181 22.20 21.74 -28.73
N LYS A 182 22.69 21.62 -27.49
CA LYS A 182 22.47 22.59 -26.38
C LYS A 182 21.02 22.71 -25.90
N ASP A 183 20.10 21.91 -26.42
CA ASP A 183 18.70 21.88 -25.97
C ASP A 183 18.25 20.46 -25.58
N ALA A 184 18.63 19.46 -26.37
CA ALA A 184 18.45 18.04 -26.05
C ALA A 184 19.81 17.36 -25.79
N GLY A 185 19.78 16.20 -25.14
CA GLY A 185 21.02 15.48 -24.86
C GLY A 185 20.85 14.36 -23.84
N GLN A 186 21.99 13.97 -23.27
CA GLN A 186 22.11 12.83 -22.37
C GLN A 186 22.95 13.18 -21.16
N ILE A 187 22.58 12.60 -20.03
CA ILE A 187 23.32 12.65 -18.77
C ILE A 187 23.63 11.20 -18.40
N VAL A 188 24.91 10.85 -18.34
CA VAL A 188 25.34 9.53 -17.90
C VAL A 188 25.55 9.58 -16.39
N LEU A 189 24.89 8.66 -15.68
CA LEU A 189 25.01 8.53 -14.23
C LEU A 189 25.81 7.28 -13.90
N GLU A 190 27.12 7.45 -13.73
CA GLU A 190 28.00 6.41 -13.21
C GLU A 190 27.99 6.41 -11.68
N THR A 191 27.96 5.22 -11.11
CA THR A 191 27.99 4.98 -9.66
C THR A 191 28.97 3.87 -9.38
N ASN A 192 29.63 3.87 -8.22
CA ASN A 192 30.64 2.86 -7.86
C ASN A 192 30.14 1.41 -7.97
N ASN A 193 28.83 1.18 -7.86
CA ASN A 193 28.23 -0.15 -7.93
C ASN A 193 27.83 -0.59 -9.36
N GLY A 194 28.05 0.24 -10.39
CA GLY A 194 27.73 -0.07 -11.79
C GLY A 194 26.25 -0.36 -12.09
N GLN A 195 25.34 0.03 -11.19
CA GLN A 195 23.91 -0.31 -11.30
C GLN A 195 23.17 0.57 -12.31
N SER A 196 22.17 -0.02 -12.97
CA SER A 196 21.22 0.70 -13.83
C SER A 196 20.16 1.47 -13.06
N ILE A 197 19.63 2.49 -13.72
CA ILE A 197 18.47 3.25 -13.27
C ILE A 197 17.26 2.31 -13.30
N ILE A 198 16.47 2.32 -12.23
CA ILE A 198 15.28 1.48 -12.03
C ILE A 198 13.99 2.29 -11.94
N GLY A 199 14.08 3.62 -11.92
CA GLY A 199 12.93 4.50 -11.85
C GLY A 199 13.31 5.97 -11.97
N LEU A 200 12.37 6.75 -12.51
CA LEU A 200 12.44 8.20 -12.61
C LEU A 200 11.14 8.77 -12.04
N ARG A 201 11.25 9.79 -11.19
CA ARG A 201 10.07 10.50 -10.68
C ARG A 201 10.31 12.00 -10.67
N GLY A 202 9.36 12.73 -11.25
CA GLY A 202 9.30 14.18 -11.17
C GLY A 202 8.59 14.58 -9.88
N GLY A 203 9.11 15.58 -9.19
CA GLY A 203 8.50 16.07 -7.96
C GLY A 203 9.40 17.09 -7.25
N ASN A 204 8.80 17.96 -6.44
CA ASN A 204 9.55 18.84 -5.53
C ASN A 204 10.62 19.72 -6.23
N GLN A 205 10.31 20.19 -7.44
CA GLN A 205 11.15 21.08 -8.26
C GLN A 205 12.45 20.45 -8.81
N HIS A 206 12.57 19.11 -8.78
CA HIS A 206 13.68 18.39 -9.39
C HIS A 206 13.20 17.03 -9.94
N LEU A 207 14.07 16.35 -10.68
CA LEU A 207 13.85 14.97 -11.09
C LEU A 207 14.65 14.04 -10.15
N THR A 208 13.97 13.14 -9.46
CA THR A 208 14.61 12.13 -8.61
C THR A 208 14.87 10.86 -9.43
N VAL A 209 16.11 10.40 -9.41
CA VAL A 209 16.63 9.25 -10.15
C VAL A 209 16.92 8.13 -9.18
N PHE A 210 16.28 6.98 -9.39
CA PHE A 210 16.41 5.81 -8.53
C PHE A 210 17.28 4.75 -9.19
N LYS A 211 18.27 4.27 -8.44
CA LYS A 211 18.96 3.00 -8.67
C LYS A 211 18.59 2.01 -7.56
N LYS A 212 19.03 0.75 -7.69
CA LYS A 212 18.72 -0.28 -6.70
C LYS A 212 19.30 0.00 -5.31
N SER A 213 20.45 0.68 -5.24
CA SER A 213 21.10 1.04 -3.97
C SER A 213 21.41 2.53 -3.80
N SER A 214 21.01 3.41 -4.71
CA SER A 214 21.33 4.85 -4.59
C SER A 214 20.22 5.73 -5.16
N ILE A 215 20.15 6.96 -4.65
CA ILE A 215 19.20 7.99 -5.05
C ILE A 215 19.96 9.26 -5.42
N HIS A 216 19.60 9.86 -6.54
CA HIS A 216 20.18 11.09 -7.04
C HIS A 216 19.09 12.10 -7.40
N GLU A 217 19.38 13.39 -7.24
CA GLU A 217 18.52 14.49 -7.68
C GLU A 217 19.17 15.21 -8.85
N LEU A 218 18.42 15.35 -9.93
CA LEU A 218 18.78 16.20 -11.05
C LEU A 218 18.07 17.55 -10.86
N PHE A 219 18.85 18.54 -10.45
CA PHE A 219 18.45 19.94 -10.41
C PHE A 219 18.70 20.61 -11.75
N GLY A 220 17.93 21.67 -12.02
CA GLY A 220 18.07 22.50 -13.21
C GLY A 220 16.92 22.31 -14.19
N THR A 221 16.72 23.33 -15.01
CA THR A 221 15.63 23.43 -15.99
C THR A 221 16.10 23.12 -17.42
N GLY A 222 17.42 22.97 -17.62
CA GLY A 222 18.01 22.71 -18.92
C GLY A 222 19.51 22.40 -18.91
N PRO A 223 20.09 22.13 -20.08
CA PRO A 223 21.47 21.64 -20.22
C PRO A 223 22.54 22.54 -19.60
N ASN A 224 22.29 23.85 -19.56
CA ASN A 224 23.24 24.84 -19.06
C ASN A 224 23.31 24.91 -17.52
N ASN A 225 22.32 24.37 -16.81
CA ASN A 225 22.22 24.45 -15.35
C ASN A 225 21.96 23.10 -14.67
N TYR A 226 22.04 21.99 -15.42
CA TYR A 226 21.86 20.67 -14.84
C TYR A 226 22.94 20.36 -13.82
N ARG A 227 22.50 19.99 -12.62
CA ARG A 227 23.36 19.54 -11.54
C ARG A 227 22.78 18.28 -10.95
N LEU A 228 23.55 17.19 -11.05
CA LEU A 228 23.20 15.94 -10.40
C LEU A 228 23.83 15.91 -9.00
N ILE A 229 23.03 15.64 -7.98
CA ILE A 229 23.46 15.54 -6.58
C ILE A 229 23.11 14.15 -6.07
N GLU A 230 24.07 13.48 -5.45
CA GLU A 230 23.82 12.23 -4.74
C GLU A 230 23.15 12.53 -3.39
N VAL A 231 22.00 11.92 -3.15
CA VAL A 231 21.25 12.06 -1.89
C VAL A 231 21.65 10.95 -0.91
N ALA A 232 21.76 9.72 -1.42
CA ALA A 232 22.13 8.55 -0.66
C ALA A 232 22.78 7.51 -1.59
N ASN A 233 23.85 6.87 -1.12
CA ASN A 233 24.57 5.81 -1.83
C ASN A 233 24.25 4.40 -1.32
N ASP A 234 23.45 4.30 -0.26
CA ASP A 234 23.08 3.07 0.43
C ASP A 234 21.56 2.81 0.44
N ILE A 235 20.77 3.82 0.04
CA ILE A 235 19.31 3.72 -0.11
C ILE A 235 18.97 3.82 -1.59
N GLY A 236 18.31 2.80 -2.11
CA GLY A 236 17.66 2.82 -3.43
C GLY A 236 16.21 2.36 -3.32
N ALA A 237 15.56 2.10 -4.46
CA ALA A 237 14.22 1.52 -4.51
C ALA A 237 14.24 0.10 -5.09
N PHE A 238 13.13 -0.63 -4.97
CA PHE A 238 13.02 -1.96 -5.60
C PHE A 238 12.56 -1.91 -7.06
N SER A 239 11.62 -1.03 -7.40
CA SER A 239 11.07 -0.91 -8.76
C SER A 239 10.52 0.48 -9.01
N ASN A 240 10.39 0.89 -10.28
CA ASN A 240 9.72 2.15 -10.66
C ASN A 240 8.31 2.24 -10.09
N LYS A 241 7.58 1.11 -10.09
CA LYS A 241 6.19 1.04 -9.65
C LYS A 241 6.06 1.14 -8.13
N ALA A 242 7.10 0.78 -7.39
CA ALA A 242 7.17 0.91 -5.95
C ALA A 242 7.48 2.35 -5.49
N ILE A 243 7.48 3.34 -6.39
CA ILE A 243 7.75 4.75 -6.10
C ILE A 243 6.54 5.59 -6.50
N ILE A 244 6.02 6.37 -5.56
CA ILE A 244 4.87 7.25 -5.76
C ILE A 244 5.10 8.62 -5.14
N ASN A 245 4.66 9.68 -5.82
CA ASN A 245 4.53 11.00 -5.22
C ASN A 245 3.09 11.19 -4.75
N ALA A 246 2.89 11.42 -3.45
CA ALA A 246 1.60 11.73 -2.87
C ALA A 246 1.71 13.02 -2.05
N ALA A 247 0.91 14.03 -2.42
CA ALA A 247 0.85 15.32 -1.74
C ALA A 247 2.22 16.05 -1.57
N GLY A 248 3.14 15.88 -2.53
CA GLY A 248 4.47 16.50 -2.47
C GLY A 248 5.49 15.72 -1.63
N VAL A 249 5.12 14.55 -1.12
CA VAL A 249 6.01 13.61 -0.46
C VAL A 249 6.22 12.41 -1.36
N LEU A 250 7.47 12.06 -1.60
CA LEU A 250 7.80 10.87 -2.37
C LEU A 250 7.92 9.66 -1.42
N TYR A 251 7.13 8.63 -1.68
CA TYR A 251 7.16 7.38 -0.94
C TYR A 251 7.72 6.26 -1.81
N PHE A 252 8.59 5.43 -1.26
CA PHE A 252 9.13 4.27 -1.97
C PHE A 252 9.50 3.10 -1.08
N ILE A 253 9.51 1.90 -1.69
CA ILE A 253 9.84 0.64 -1.02
C ILE A 253 11.26 0.20 -1.38
N SER A 254 11.99 -0.20 -0.35
CA SER A 254 13.31 -0.84 -0.40
C SER A 254 13.41 -1.83 0.76
N ASN A 255 14.54 -1.94 1.46
CA ASN A 255 14.64 -2.69 2.73
C ASN A 255 13.68 -2.18 3.83
N ARG A 256 13.20 -0.95 3.70
CA ARG A 256 12.18 -0.29 4.51
C ARG A 256 11.29 0.53 3.56
N ILE A 257 10.21 1.11 4.08
CA ILE A 257 9.44 2.10 3.33
C ILE A 257 9.98 3.47 3.74
N TYR A 258 10.38 4.25 2.74
CA TYR A 258 10.95 5.57 2.95
C TYR A 258 10.00 6.65 2.49
N GLN A 259 10.06 7.79 3.17
CA GLN A 259 9.46 9.05 2.76
C GLN A 259 10.56 10.06 2.46
N TYR A 260 10.37 10.84 1.41
CA TYR A 260 11.37 11.77 0.91
C TYR A 260 10.74 13.10 0.50
N ASN A 261 11.22 14.19 1.12
CA ASN A 261 10.72 15.55 0.92
C ASN A 261 11.66 16.42 0.07
N GLY A 262 12.84 15.92 -0.31
CA GLY A 262 13.87 16.68 -1.03
C GLY A 262 14.93 17.27 -0.09
N GLY A 263 16.19 17.28 -0.54
CA GLY A 263 17.32 17.97 0.12
C GLY A 263 17.84 17.36 1.44
N SER A 264 17.18 16.33 1.99
CA SER A 264 17.62 15.62 3.20
C SER A 264 17.51 14.12 3.01
N ARG A 265 18.31 13.32 3.72
CA ARG A 265 18.24 11.85 3.65
C ARG A 265 16.79 11.32 3.84
N PRO A 266 16.34 10.31 3.05
CA PRO A 266 15.01 9.72 3.22
C PRO A 266 14.79 9.15 4.63
N ASP A 267 13.61 9.41 5.20
CA ASP A 267 13.22 8.97 6.53
C ASP A 267 12.41 7.66 6.45
N PHE A 268 12.57 6.78 7.44
CA PHE A 268 11.88 5.48 7.55
C PHE A 268 11.16 5.27 8.89
N GLU A 269 11.24 6.24 9.82
CA GLU A 269 10.71 6.08 11.17
C GLU A 269 9.22 5.72 11.17
N PHE A 270 8.46 6.29 10.23
CA PHE A 270 7.04 5.98 10.05
C PHE A 270 6.76 4.53 9.65
N SER A 271 7.70 3.81 9.02
CA SER A 271 7.52 2.42 8.56
C SER A 271 7.86 1.37 9.61
N LYS A 272 8.39 1.77 10.77
CA LYS A 272 8.70 0.85 11.89
C LYS A 272 7.54 -0.07 12.29
N PRO A 273 6.27 0.41 12.36
CA PRO A 273 5.13 -0.44 12.74
C PRO A 273 4.86 -1.60 11.77
N VAL A 274 5.35 -1.54 10.53
CA VAL A 274 5.14 -2.57 9.51
C VAL A 274 6.44 -3.28 9.11
N GLN A 275 7.53 -3.09 9.87
CA GLN A 275 8.83 -3.61 9.52
C GLN A 275 8.83 -5.14 9.35
N ASN A 276 8.08 -5.88 10.19
CA ASN A 276 7.98 -7.33 10.09
C ASN A 276 7.40 -7.79 8.72
N TYR A 277 6.44 -7.05 8.16
CA TYR A 277 5.91 -7.35 6.82
C TYR A 277 6.92 -7.07 5.72
N ILE A 278 7.71 -6.00 5.87
CA ILE A 278 8.76 -5.62 4.91
C ILE A 278 9.91 -6.64 4.94
N SER A 279 10.32 -7.07 6.13
CA SER A 279 11.35 -8.11 6.33
C SER A 279 10.91 -9.47 5.75
N GLY A 280 9.59 -9.72 5.64
CA GLY A 280 9.02 -10.91 5.01
C GLY A 280 8.78 -10.82 3.50
N ILE A 281 9.23 -9.76 2.82
CA ILE A 281 9.16 -9.66 1.35
C ILE A 281 10.01 -10.76 0.72
N ASN A 282 9.47 -11.41 -0.31
CA ASN A 282 10.25 -12.38 -1.11
C ASN A 282 11.41 -11.66 -1.82
N PRO A 283 12.68 -11.95 -1.48
CA PRO A 283 13.83 -11.25 -2.05
C PRO A 283 13.94 -11.44 -3.57
N ASN A 284 13.40 -12.54 -4.11
CA ASN A 284 13.42 -12.85 -5.54
C ASN A 284 12.32 -12.16 -6.35
N ALA A 285 11.35 -11.51 -5.71
CA ALA A 285 10.23 -10.84 -6.37
C ALA A 285 10.15 -9.34 -6.03
N THR A 286 11.27 -8.74 -5.57
CA THR A 286 11.31 -7.33 -5.17
C THR A 286 10.93 -6.37 -6.32
N ASP A 287 11.18 -6.74 -7.57
CA ASP A 287 10.77 -6.00 -8.77
C ASP A 287 9.25 -5.92 -8.95
N LYS A 288 8.48 -6.80 -8.29
CA LYS A 288 7.01 -6.83 -8.36
C LYS A 288 6.31 -5.86 -7.43
N CYS A 289 7.02 -5.33 -6.43
CA CYS A 289 6.48 -4.34 -5.50
C CYS A 289 5.86 -3.14 -6.24
N VAL A 290 4.76 -2.64 -5.70
CA VAL A 290 3.96 -1.56 -6.31
C VAL A 290 3.50 -0.58 -5.25
N ALA A 291 3.43 0.70 -5.58
CA ALA A 291 2.93 1.76 -4.73
C ALA A 291 1.82 2.54 -5.45
N GLY A 292 0.83 3.01 -4.69
CA GLY A 292 -0.31 3.75 -5.20
C GLY A 292 -0.90 4.66 -4.13
N THR A 293 -1.85 5.51 -4.52
CA THR A 293 -2.55 6.37 -3.58
C THR A 293 -3.98 6.59 -4.02
N ASN A 294 -4.91 6.78 -3.08
CA ASN A 294 -6.24 7.33 -3.37
C ASN A 294 -6.30 8.85 -3.11
N GLY A 295 -5.17 9.47 -2.78
CA GLY A 295 -4.99 10.89 -2.42
C GLY A 295 -5.15 11.20 -0.94
N ARG A 296 -5.65 10.26 -0.13
CA ARG A 296 -5.66 10.35 1.34
C ARG A 296 -4.69 9.32 1.95
N ASN A 297 -4.80 8.08 1.51
CA ASN A 297 -3.98 6.96 1.96
C ASN A 297 -2.98 6.58 0.86
N VAL A 298 -1.84 6.04 1.27
CA VAL A 298 -0.82 5.47 0.39
C VAL A 298 -0.88 3.95 0.54
N TYR A 299 -0.81 3.23 -0.57
CA TYR A 299 -0.91 1.78 -0.64
C TYR A 299 0.39 1.21 -1.18
N PHE A 300 0.91 0.17 -0.54
CA PHE A 300 2.12 -0.53 -0.95
C PHE A 300 1.80 -2.02 -1.11
N GLY A 301 1.75 -2.50 -2.35
CA GLY A 301 1.63 -3.92 -2.67
C GLY A 301 3.00 -4.60 -2.60
N ILE A 302 3.07 -5.69 -1.83
CA ILE A 302 4.30 -6.48 -1.65
C ILE A 302 4.05 -7.97 -1.88
N PRO A 303 5.04 -8.70 -2.47
CA PRO A 303 5.06 -10.16 -2.48
C PRO A 303 5.57 -10.66 -1.12
N TYR A 304 4.66 -11.15 -0.29
CA TYR A 304 4.96 -11.59 1.08
C TYR A 304 5.14 -13.10 1.17
N GLY A 305 6.16 -13.54 1.92
CA GLY A 305 6.49 -14.96 2.11
C GLY A 305 7.13 -15.59 0.87
N THR A 306 6.52 -16.66 0.34
CA THR A 306 6.99 -17.37 -0.86
C THR A 306 6.32 -16.90 -2.15
N ALA A 307 5.42 -15.91 -2.08
CA ALA A 307 4.70 -15.40 -3.24
C ALA A 307 5.66 -14.75 -4.25
N THR A 308 5.43 -15.01 -5.55
CA THR A 308 6.23 -14.44 -6.66
C THR A 308 5.59 -13.21 -7.30
N GLU A 309 4.37 -12.87 -6.87
CA GLU A 309 3.62 -11.65 -7.24
C GLU A 309 3.02 -11.07 -5.96
N CYS A 310 2.61 -9.79 -5.99
CA CYS A 310 2.06 -9.16 -4.80
C CYS A 310 0.78 -9.87 -4.34
N ASN A 311 0.69 -10.16 -3.04
CA ASN A 311 -0.48 -10.75 -2.39
C ASN A 311 -0.97 -9.94 -1.18
N LEU A 312 -0.15 -9.02 -0.69
CA LEU A 312 -0.41 -8.24 0.51
C LEU A 312 -0.26 -6.74 0.21
N ILE A 313 -1.20 -5.93 0.69
CA ILE A 313 -1.16 -4.46 0.58
C ILE A 313 -1.01 -3.86 1.99
N LEU A 314 -0.02 -3.00 2.15
CA LEU A 314 0.13 -2.13 3.32
C LEU A 314 -0.52 -0.78 3.00
N GLU A 315 -1.54 -0.42 3.74
CA GLU A 315 -2.23 0.87 3.67
C GLU A 315 -1.68 1.79 4.76
N TYR A 316 -1.19 2.97 4.38
CA TYR A 316 -0.77 4.02 5.29
C TYR A 316 -1.78 5.18 5.24
N ASP A 317 -2.44 5.46 6.36
CA ASP A 317 -3.27 6.65 6.52
C ASP A 317 -2.38 7.84 6.87
N THR A 318 -2.19 8.76 5.92
CA THR A 318 -1.30 9.93 6.07
C THR A 318 -1.81 10.95 7.09
N GLN A 319 -3.11 10.96 7.39
CA GLN A 319 -3.68 11.89 8.38
C GLN A 319 -3.51 11.37 9.80
N GLN A 320 -3.65 10.05 9.98
CA GLN A 320 -3.57 9.42 11.30
C GLN A 320 -2.17 8.92 11.66
N GLY A 321 -1.30 8.75 10.66
CA GLY A 321 0.02 8.14 10.86
C GLY A 321 -0.07 6.68 11.27
N ALA A 322 -1.07 5.94 10.76
CA ALA A 322 -1.36 4.57 11.14
C ALA A 322 -1.34 3.63 9.94
N TRP A 323 -0.94 2.38 10.18
CA TRP A 323 -0.81 1.34 9.16
C TRP A 323 -1.92 0.30 9.23
N TYR A 324 -2.37 -0.16 8.07
CA TYR A 324 -3.37 -1.19 7.90
C TYR A 324 -2.86 -2.23 6.90
N VAL A 325 -3.32 -3.47 7.01
CA VAL A 325 -2.83 -4.58 6.18
C VAL A 325 -4.01 -5.25 5.51
N TRP A 326 -3.96 -5.37 4.19
CA TRP A 326 -4.95 -6.08 3.38
C TRP A 326 -4.29 -7.32 2.78
N ASP A 327 -4.99 -8.44 2.87
CA ASP A 327 -4.47 -9.76 2.53
C ASP A 327 -5.23 -10.35 1.34
N ASN A 328 -4.54 -11.19 0.58
CA ASN A 328 -5.05 -11.87 -0.63
C ASN A 328 -5.59 -10.94 -1.72
N ILE A 329 -4.94 -9.79 -1.92
CA ILE A 329 -5.25 -8.89 -3.03
C ILE A 329 -4.10 -8.93 -4.03
N PRO A 330 -4.26 -9.59 -5.18
CA PRO A 330 -3.25 -9.60 -6.21
C PRO A 330 -3.18 -8.23 -6.87
N VAL A 331 -1.98 -7.65 -6.95
CA VAL A 331 -1.78 -6.33 -7.56
C VAL A 331 -0.51 -6.23 -8.36
N THR A 332 -0.62 -5.66 -9.56
CA THR A 332 0.53 -5.41 -10.44
C THR A 332 0.78 -3.91 -10.65
N GLN A 333 -0.29 -3.11 -10.61
CA GLN A 333 -0.32 -1.68 -10.90
C GLN A 333 -1.39 -0.97 -10.06
N PHE A 334 -1.17 0.30 -9.74
CA PHE A 334 -2.18 1.19 -9.15
C PHE A 334 -2.26 2.49 -9.95
N ILE A 335 -3.48 3.05 -10.08
CA ILE A 335 -3.67 4.41 -10.58
C ILE A 335 -4.83 5.10 -9.87
N LYS A 336 -4.68 6.40 -9.58
CA LYS A 336 -5.77 7.26 -9.11
C LYS A 336 -6.31 8.09 -10.26
N GLN A 337 -7.62 8.13 -10.45
CA GLN A 337 -8.30 8.98 -11.42
C GLN A 337 -9.21 10.01 -10.72
N GLY A 338 -9.03 11.29 -11.03
CA GLY A 338 -9.87 12.35 -10.48
C GLY A 338 -9.76 12.46 -8.95
N TYR A 339 -10.88 12.72 -8.27
CA TYR A 339 -10.89 12.99 -6.83
C TYR A 339 -10.83 11.73 -5.96
N SER A 340 -11.61 10.69 -6.28
CA SER A 340 -11.82 9.53 -5.40
C SER A 340 -11.67 8.17 -6.08
N ALA A 341 -11.75 8.09 -7.42
CA ALA A 341 -11.64 6.83 -8.13
C ALA A 341 -10.18 6.38 -8.16
N TRP A 342 -9.96 5.10 -7.88
CA TRP A 342 -8.64 4.50 -8.01
C TRP A 342 -8.80 3.03 -8.41
N PHE A 343 -7.82 2.54 -9.14
CA PHE A 343 -7.89 1.27 -9.82
C PHE A 343 -6.62 0.48 -9.59
N SER A 344 -6.75 -0.84 -9.67
CA SER A 344 -5.63 -1.77 -9.66
C SER A 344 -5.71 -2.75 -10.82
N GLY A 345 -4.57 -3.28 -11.25
CA GLY A 345 -4.48 -4.39 -12.19
C GLY A 345 -3.99 -5.67 -11.51
N ASP A 346 -4.35 -6.83 -12.04
CA ASP A 346 -3.85 -8.13 -11.56
C ASP A 346 -3.03 -8.89 -12.63
N THR A 347 -2.62 -10.11 -12.29
CA THR A 347 -1.85 -11.00 -13.16
C THR A 347 -2.67 -11.72 -14.23
N ASN A 348 -4.00 -11.69 -14.13
CA ASN A 348 -4.92 -12.38 -15.02
C ASN A 348 -5.58 -11.44 -16.05
N GLY A 349 -5.40 -10.13 -15.93
CA GLY A 349 -5.93 -9.13 -16.86
C GLY A 349 -7.20 -8.47 -16.32
N ASN A 350 -7.51 -8.67 -15.05
CA ASN A 350 -8.56 -7.96 -14.37
C ASN A 350 -8.05 -6.57 -13.97
N VAL A 351 -8.88 -5.57 -14.24
CA VAL A 351 -8.72 -4.24 -13.68
C VAL A 351 -9.83 -4.05 -12.67
N PHE A 352 -9.50 -3.72 -11.44
CA PHE A 352 -10.47 -3.55 -10.37
C PHE A 352 -10.66 -2.08 -10.03
N MET A 353 -11.91 -1.67 -9.84
CA MET A 353 -12.23 -0.42 -9.17
C MET A 353 -12.20 -0.65 -7.67
N MET A 354 -11.22 -0.04 -7.03
CA MET A 354 -10.96 -0.21 -5.61
C MET A 354 -11.81 0.76 -4.79
N GLY A 355 -12.10 0.40 -3.53
CA GLY A 355 -12.91 1.26 -2.68
C GLY A 355 -14.42 1.05 -2.85
N THR A 356 -14.86 -0.04 -3.48
CA THR A 356 -16.26 -0.27 -3.86
C THR A 356 -16.90 -1.37 -3.00
N GLY A 357 -18.01 -1.06 -2.36
CA GLY A 357 -18.78 -2.01 -1.54
C GLY A 357 -17.97 -2.61 -0.37
N SER A 358 -18.40 -3.79 0.08
CA SER A 358 -17.81 -4.54 1.22
C SER A 358 -17.38 -5.96 0.84
N THR A 359 -17.24 -6.23 -0.45
CA THR A 359 -16.88 -7.56 -0.99
C THR A 359 -15.69 -7.43 -1.93
N ASP A 360 -14.91 -8.50 -2.02
CA ASP A 360 -13.81 -8.64 -2.97
C ASP A 360 -14.34 -9.35 -4.21
N ASN A 361 -14.79 -8.57 -5.18
CA ASN A 361 -15.39 -9.03 -6.43
C ASN A 361 -16.54 -10.03 -6.23
N GLY A 362 -17.46 -9.70 -5.31
CA GLY A 362 -18.60 -10.54 -4.93
C GLY A 362 -18.33 -11.58 -3.84
N THR A 363 -17.06 -11.78 -3.45
CA THR A 363 -16.70 -12.68 -2.34
C THR A 363 -16.69 -11.91 -1.01
N ALA A 364 -17.25 -12.50 0.05
CA ALA A 364 -17.21 -11.89 1.37
C ALA A 364 -15.76 -11.82 1.88
N THR A 365 -15.31 -10.62 2.26
CA THR A 365 -13.95 -10.41 2.77
C THR A 365 -13.82 -10.95 4.20
N HIS A 366 -12.84 -11.83 4.40
CA HIS A 366 -12.40 -12.25 5.74
C HIS A 366 -11.57 -11.14 6.38
N TRP A 367 -11.79 -10.86 7.66
CA TRP A 367 -11.02 -9.89 8.43
C TRP A 367 -10.55 -10.48 9.76
N ALA A 368 -9.47 -9.93 10.29
CA ALA A 368 -8.95 -10.31 11.60
C ALA A 368 -8.33 -9.11 12.33
N TRP A 369 -8.47 -9.09 13.65
CA TRP A 369 -7.80 -8.16 14.56
C TRP A 369 -7.24 -8.95 15.73
N ILE A 370 -5.96 -8.75 16.04
CA ILE A 370 -5.27 -9.40 17.14
C ILE A 370 -4.74 -8.32 18.08
N SER A 371 -5.16 -8.40 19.34
CA SER A 371 -4.71 -7.48 20.37
C SER A 371 -3.25 -7.75 20.75
N PRO A 372 -2.50 -6.73 21.24
CA PRO A 372 -1.28 -6.99 21.97
C PRO A 372 -1.55 -7.83 23.23
N PRO A 373 -0.54 -8.48 23.81
CA PRO A 373 -0.69 -9.23 25.05
C PRO A 373 -1.03 -8.28 26.20
N TYR A 374 -2.23 -8.44 26.76
CA TYR A 374 -2.63 -7.69 27.95
C TYR A 374 -2.26 -8.46 29.22
N GLY A 375 -1.71 -7.76 30.21
CA GLY A 375 -1.33 -8.32 31.50
C GLY A 375 -1.20 -7.24 32.57
N ALA A 376 -0.73 -7.63 33.75
CA ALA A 376 -0.41 -6.70 34.83
C ALA A 376 0.82 -5.83 34.50
N GLU A 377 1.04 -4.76 35.28
CA GLU A 377 2.22 -3.89 35.13
C GLU A 377 3.55 -4.66 35.22
N THR A 378 3.57 -5.75 35.98
CA THR A 378 4.69 -6.69 36.04
C THR A 378 4.34 -8.03 35.42
N LEU A 379 5.20 -8.50 34.52
CA LEU A 379 5.09 -9.78 33.82
C LEU A 379 5.12 -11.00 34.76
N ALA A 380 5.62 -10.83 35.99
CA ALA A 380 5.67 -11.88 37.01
C ALA A 380 4.32 -12.14 37.70
N ARG A 381 3.35 -11.24 37.52
CA ARG A 381 2.09 -11.23 38.28
C ARG A 381 0.97 -11.89 37.48
N ARG A 382 0.36 -12.91 38.10
CA ARG A 382 -0.85 -13.55 37.55
C ARG A 382 -2.02 -12.59 37.61
N THR A 383 -2.82 -12.57 36.55
CA THR A 383 -4.04 -11.76 36.48
C THR A 383 -5.26 -12.66 36.48
N ASN A 384 -6.34 -12.19 37.09
CA ASN A 384 -7.66 -12.79 36.94
C ASN A 384 -8.56 -11.80 36.22
N TRP A 385 -9.21 -12.25 35.15
CA TRP A 385 -10.06 -11.42 34.31
C TRP A 385 -11.51 -11.53 34.78
N TYR A 386 -12.14 -10.40 35.11
CA TYR A 386 -13.51 -10.37 35.63
C TYR A 386 -14.56 -10.13 34.57
N ASN A 387 -14.28 -9.19 33.66
CA ASN A 387 -15.24 -8.76 32.67
C ASN A 387 -14.48 -8.33 31.41
N MET A 388 -14.90 -8.86 30.27
CA MET A 388 -14.49 -8.36 28.96
C MET A 388 -15.71 -8.32 28.07
N TYR A 389 -15.89 -7.23 27.35
CA TYR A 389 -16.97 -7.11 26.38
C TYR A 389 -16.59 -6.19 25.21
N LEU A 390 -17.34 -6.35 24.14
CA LEU A 390 -17.24 -5.59 22.91
C LEU A 390 -18.56 -4.86 22.67
N ILE A 391 -18.51 -3.68 22.05
CA ILE A 391 -19.68 -3.02 21.47
C ILE A 391 -19.48 -2.96 19.96
N VAL A 392 -20.31 -3.67 19.21
CA VAL A 392 -20.13 -3.88 17.77
C VAL A 392 -21.45 -3.82 17.00
N ASP A 393 -21.37 -3.34 15.77
CA ASP A 393 -22.38 -3.51 14.73
C ASP A 393 -21.99 -4.63 13.78
N LEU A 394 -22.91 -5.57 13.57
CA LEU A 394 -22.79 -6.67 12.63
C LEU A 394 -24.04 -6.72 11.74
N PRO A 395 -23.99 -6.20 10.50
CA PRO A 395 -25.06 -6.35 9.52
C PRO A 395 -25.40 -7.82 9.22
N PRO A 396 -26.59 -8.10 8.65
CA PRO A 396 -26.95 -9.45 8.20
C PRO A 396 -25.92 -10.01 7.23
N GLY A 397 -25.61 -11.29 7.35
CA GLY A 397 -24.63 -11.97 6.49
C GLY A 397 -23.17 -11.79 6.91
N SER A 398 -22.89 -11.00 7.95
CA SER A 398 -21.57 -10.95 8.58
C SER A 398 -21.38 -12.07 9.60
N SER A 399 -20.14 -12.32 10.00
CA SER A 399 -19.82 -13.19 11.14
C SER A 399 -18.75 -12.56 12.03
N LEU A 400 -18.76 -12.95 13.31
CA LEU A 400 -17.74 -12.58 14.30
C LEU A 400 -17.44 -13.79 15.17
N ASN A 401 -16.17 -14.16 15.21
CA ASN A 401 -15.57 -15.10 16.14
C ASN A 401 -14.68 -14.34 17.12
N VAL A 402 -14.74 -14.75 18.39
CA VAL A 402 -13.88 -14.24 19.45
C VAL A 402 -13.08 -15.41 19.99
N SER A 403 -11.76 -15.31 19.88
CA SER A 403 -10.82 -16.30 20.38
C SER A 403 -9.85 -15.69 21.37
N LEU A 404 -9.45 -16.47 22.37
CA LEU A 404 -8.50 -16.05 23.40
C LEU A 404 -7.24 -16.92 23.36
N ASN A 405 -6.10 -16.32 23.71
CA ASN A 405 -4.81 -17.00 23.83
C ASN A 405 -4.10 -16.58 25.12
N ARG A 406 -3.47 -17.54 25.79
CA ARG A 406 -2.73 -17.36 27.07
C ARG A 406 -1.24 -17.10 26.88
N SER A 407 -0.70 -17.39 25.70
CA SER A 407 0.68 -17.13 25.35
C SER A 407 0.82 -15.72 24.78
N ALA A 408 1.95 -15.09 25.07
CA ALA A 408 2.30 -13.80 24.49
C ALA A 408 2.75 -13.90 23.02
N ASN A 409 3.39 -15.02 22.64
CA ASN A 409 4.12 -15.15 21.38
C ASN A 409 3.79 -16.40 20.56
N ASP A 410 2.99 -17.33 21.12
CA ASP A 410 2.67 -18.59 20.46
C ASP A 410 1.26 -18.54 19.89
N ASP A 411 1.15 -18.59 18.57
CA ASP A 411 -0.12 -18.56 17.83
C ASP A 411 -0.69 -19.96 17.54
N THR A 412 -0.09 -21.03 18.06
CA THR A 412 -0.58 -22.40 17.83
C THR A 412 -1.85 -22.75 18.60
N GLN A 413 -2.17 -22.04 19.68
CA GLN A 413 -3.30 -22.36 20.56
C GLN A 413 -4.25 -21.17 20.76
N TRP A 414 -5.28 -21.08 19.91
CA TRP A 414 -6.40 -20.15 20.07
C TRP A 414 -7.66 -20.87 20.55
N TYR A 415 -8.23 -20.42 21.66
CA TYR A 415 -9.48 -20.96 22.20
C TYR A 415 -10.65 -20.12 21.70
N LEU A 416 -11.46 -20.66 20.79
CA LEU A 416 -12.70 -20.03 20.37
C LEU A 416 -13.69 -19.99 21.55
N VAL A 417 -14.06 -18.79 22.01
CA VAL A 417 -14.95 -18.60 23.16
C VAL A 417 -16.35 -18.11 22.78
N LYS A 418 -16.49 -17.49 21.60
CA LYS A 418 -17.78 -17.01 21.11
C LYS A 418 -17.79 -16.97 19.58
N SER A 419 -18.91 -17.36 18.98
CA SER A 419 -19.18 -17.17 17.55
C SER A 419 -20.59 -16.59 17.38
N ILE A 420 -20.74 -15.65 16.44
CA ILE A 420 -21.95 -14.87 16.20
C ILE A 420 -22.15 -14.74 14.69
N THR A 421 -23.36 -15.05 14.23
CA THR A 421 -23.77 -14.91 12.82
C THR A 421 -25.20 -14.35 12.79
N PRO A 422 -25.37 -13.02 12.73
CA PRO A 422 -26.69 -12.40 12.74
C PRO A 422 -27.49 -12.72 11.47
N GLN A 423 -28.71 -13.22 11.66
CA GLN A 423 -29.72 -13.34 10.61
C GLN A 423 -30.46 -12.01 10.41
N ASN A 424 -30.81 -11.34 11.52
CA ASN A 424 -31.27 -9.97 11.56
C ASN A 424 -30.13 -9.14 12.15
N GLY A 425 -29.71 -8.06 11.47
CA GLY A 425 -28.51 -7.30 11.82
C GLY A 425 -28.47 -6.89 13.29
N ILE A 426 -27.27 -6.87 13.85
CA ILE A 426 -26.99 -6.45 15.22
C ILE A 426 -26.44 -5.03 15.18
N GLN A 427 -27.00 -4.14 16.00
CA GLN A 427 -26.55 -2.75 16.12
C GLN A 427 -26.32 -2.40 17.60
N ASN A 428 -25.18 -1.79 17.89
CA ASN A 428 -24.71 -1.32 19.19
C ASN A 428 -24.86 -2.36 20.30
N ALA A 429 -24.66 -3.64 19.97
CA ALA A 429 -24.86 -4.71 20.94
C ALA A 429 -23.62 -4.94 21.77
N ARG A 430 -23.83 -5.06 23.09
CA ARG A 430 -22.81 -5.51 24.02
C ARG A 430 -22.65 -7.03 23.92
N ILE A 431 -21.47 -7.48 23.49
CA ILE A 431 -21.10 -8.90 23.44
C ILE A 431 -20.15 -9.20 24.59
N ILE A 432 -20.58 -10.05 25.51
CA ILE A 432 -19.75 -10.50 26.63
C ILE A 432 -18.83 -11.63 26.15
N ILE A 433 -17.54 -11.52 26.45
CA ILE A 433 -16.52 -12.51 26.13
C ILE A 433 -16.39 -13.49 27.31
N PRO A 434 -16.61 -14.80 27.12
CA PRO A 434 -16.37 -15.79 28.17
C PRO A 434 -14.88 -15.90 28.52
N LEU A 435 -14.55 -15.87 29.83
CA LEU A 435 -13.17 -15.79 30.34
C LEU A 435 -12.65 -17.07 30.99
N ALA A 436 -13.47 -18.12 31.06
CA ALA A 436 -13.11 -19.37 31.72
C ALA A 436 -11.83 -20.01 31.13
N THR A 437 -11.64 -19.85 29.81
CA THR A 437 -10.47 -20.38 29.09
C THR A 437 -9.20 -19.59 29.34
N VAL A 438 -9.21 -18.48 30.09
CA VAL A 438 -8.00 -17.69 30.41
C VAL A 438 -7.88 -17.36 31.90
N ALA A 439 -8.56 -18.14 32.75
CA ALA A 439 -8.45 -17.97 34.20
C ALA A 439 -6.99 -18.14 34.66
N LEU A 440 -6.53 -17.24 35.54
CA LEU A 440 -5.20 -17.24 36.17
C LEU A 440 -4.02 -17.17 35.19
N SER A 441 -4.21 -16.72 33.95
CA SER A 441 -3.10 -16.49 33.02
C SER A 441 -2.31 -15.23 33.39
N ASN A 442 -1.03 -15.19 33.01
CA ASN A 442 -0.24 -13.95 33.13
C ASN A 442 -0.67 -12.95 32.06
N PHE A 443 -0.95 -13.45 30.85
CA PHE A 443 -1.31 -12.67 29.69
C PHE A 443 -2.58 -13.18 29.02
N VAL A 444 -3.28 -12.28 28.34
CA VAL A 444 -4.34 -12.62 27.39
C VAL A 444 -4.16 -11.82 26.12
N ARG A 445 -4.20 -12.53 24.99
CA ARG A 445 -4.43 -11.94 23.67
C ARG A 445 -5.85 -12.27 23.22
N VAL A 446 -6.48 -11.30 22.56
CA VAL A 446 -7.83 -11.43 22.00
C VAL A 446 -7.70 -11.38 20.48
N LYS A 447 -8.27 -12.37 19.81
CA LYS A 447 -8.43 -12.39 18.36
C LYS A 447 -9.91 -12.25 18.03
N LEU A 448 -10.21 -11.27 17.18
CA LEU A 448 -11.51 -11.07 16.56
C LEU A 448 -11.34 -11.40 15.08
N ASP A 449 -12.10 -12.35 14.54
CA ASP A 449 -12.08 -12.67 13.12
C ASP A 449 -13.49 -12.93 12.60
N GLY A 450 -13.69 -12.82 11.30
CA GLY A 450 -15.00 -12.99 10.71
C GLY A 450 -15.05 -12.67 9.24
N PHE A 451 -16.26 -12.73 8.68
CA PHE A 451 -16.54 -12.40 7.29
C PHE A 451 -17.52 -11.23 7.21
N GLY A 452 -17.38 -10.43 6.16
CA GLY A 452 -18.33 -9.35 5.86
C GLY A 452 -18.13 -8.09 6.72
N PRO A 453 -19.01 -7.09 6.55
CA PRO A 453 -18.88 -5.80 7.21
C PRO A 453 -19.04 -5.91 8.73
N PHE A 454 -18.25 -5.15 9.47
CA PHE A 454 -18.39 -4.97 10.92
C PHE A 454 -17.97 -3.55 11.30
N LYS A 455 -18.44 -3.07 12.46
CA LYS A 455 -17.90 -1.86 13.10
C LYS A 455 -17.74 -2.09 14.60
N LEU A 456 -16.51 -2.00 15.11
CA LEU A 456 -16.22 -2.12 16.54
C LEU A 456 -16.01 -0.74 17.16
N TYR A 457 -16.87 -0.38 18.11
CA TYR A 457 -16.85 0.93 18.78
C TYR A 457 -16.08 0.92 20.10
N GLU A 458 -16.17 -0.19 20.84
CA GLU A 458 -15.57 -0.26 22.18
C GLU A 458 -15.07 -1.68 22.47
N PHE A 459 -13.89 -1.76 23.06
CA PHE A 459 -13.39 -2.96 23.71
C PHE A 459 -13.06 -2.62 25.16
N ASN A 460 -13.68 -3.33 26.09
CA ASN A 460 -13.52 -3.12 27.52
C ASN A 460 -12.93 -4.38 28.16
N ARG A 461 -11.96 -4.18 29.06
CA ARG A 461 -11.37 -5.25 29.87
C ARG A 461 -11.25 -4.80 31.33
N GLN A 462 -11.55 -5.72 32.24
CA GLN A 462 -11.40 -5.51 33.68
C GLN A 462 -10.65 -6.70 34.28
N MET A 463 -9.56 -6.39 34.98
CA MET A 463 -8.67 -7.37 35.58
C MET A 463 -8.49 -7.14 37.07
N ARG A 464 -8.02 -8.20 37.73
CA ARG A 464 -7.50 -8.15 39.09
C ARG A 464 -6.12 -8.75 39.13
N GLU A 465 -5.26 -8.04 39.84
CA GLU A 465 -3.90 -8.49 40.03
C GLU A 465 -3.81 -9.38 41.27
N MET A 466 -3.27 -10.59 41.10
CA MET A 466 -3.07 -11.52 42.21
C MET A 466 -1.86 -11.08 43.05
N PRO A 467 -1.79 -11.40 44.35
CA PRO A 467 -0.60 -11.10 45.16
C PRO A 467 0.66 -11.71 44.52
N ILE A 468 1.75 -10.93 44.46
CA ILE A 468 3.06 -11.46 44.11
C ILE A 468 3.48 -12.37 45.28
N LYS A 469 3.78 -13.63 45.00
CA LYS A 469 4.32 -14.57 45.98
C LYS A 469 5.83 -14.54 45.95
#